data_AF-A0A382K571-F1
#
_entry.id   AF-A0A382K571-F1
#
_cell.length_a   1.000
_cell.length_b   1.000
_cell.length_c   1.000
_cell.angle_alpha   90.00
_cell.angle_beta   90.00
_cell.angle_gamma   90.00
#
_symmetry.space_group_name_H-M   'P 1'
#
loop_
_entity.id
_entity.type
_entity.pdbx_description
1 polymer ?
#
loop_
_entity_poly.entity_id
_entity_poly.type
_entity_poly.pdbx_seq_one_letter_code
_entity_poly.pdbx_strand_id
1 'polypeptide(L)'
;LAIKKIETQSTTVKASKRIVGSADFKRLIKLNNNLIESSKEHPKLEKILDLVKDPKEKIIIFAQFRNSVNEVVDKINKKTKSRAKAFVGQKSGLTQKKQIEILEQFRNDEFNVLVATSVSEEGLHIENADIGIFFEPVPSALRTIQRRGRIGRINIGKVYLLIMKDTIDEKYYWVSYHKERKMYDLLKNENNY
;
A
#
# COMPACT_ATOMS: atom_id res chain seq x y z
N LEU A 1 -9.43 -5.36 14.72
CA LEU A 1 -10.78 -5.37 14.09
C LEU A 1 -11.18 -6.75 13.55
N ALA A 2 -10.34 -7.44 12.77
CA ALA A 2 -10.68 -8.76 12.20
C ALA A 2 -10.86 -9.88 13.25
N ILE A 3 -9.99 -9.95 14.27
CA ILE A 3 -10.08 -10.92 15.37
C ILE A 3 -11.41 -10.81 16.11
N LYS A 4 -11.77 -9.60 16.57
CA LYS A 4 -13.07 -9.35 17.23
C LYS A 4 -14.25 -9.80 16.37
N LYS A 5 -14.22 -9.56 15.06
CA LYS A 5 -15.27 -10.01 14.13
C LYS A 5 -15.38 -11.54 14.10
N ILE A 6 -14.26 -12.25 14.05
CA ILE A 6 -14.22 -13.72 14.07
C ILE A 6 -14.72 -14.27 15.42
N GLU A 7 -14.33 -13.64 16.53
CA GLU A 7 -14.82 -13.98 17.87
C GLU A 7 -16.34 -13.77 17.99
N THR A 8 -16.86 -12.64 17.52
CA THR A 8 -18.31 -12.39 17.51
C THR A 8 -19.05 -13.41 16.66
N GLN A 9 -18.55 -13.74 15.46
CA GLN A 9 -19.14 -14.75 14.58
C GLN A 9 -19.04 -16.17 15.13
N SER A 10 -18.10 -16.46 16.03
CA SER A 10 -17.96 -17.79 16.65
C SER A 10 -19.14 -18.19 17.53
N THR A 11 -19.94 -17.22 17.97
CA THR A 11 -21.16 -17.45 18.76
C THR A 11 -22.28 -18.07 17.92
N THR A 12 -22.34 -17.76 16.62
CA THR A 12 -23.42 -18.16 15.71
C THR A 12 -22.98 -19.13 14.62
N VAL A 13 -21.70 -19.10 14.20
CA VAL A 13 -21.19 -19.91 13.08
C VAL A 13 -20.31 -21.05 13.58
N LYS A 14 -20.73 -22.31 13.37
CA LYS A 14 -19.99 -23.52 13.77
C LYS A 14 -18.55 -23.55 13.23
N ALA A 15 -18.33 -23.11 11.99
CA ALA A 15 -16.99 -23.04 11.40
C ALA A 15 -16.09 -22.03 12.14
N SER A 16 -16.61 -20.84 12.45
CA SER A 16 -15.89 -19.83 13.23
C SER A 16 -15.62 -20.30 14.67
N LYS A 17 -16.56 -21.04 15.29
CA LYS A 17 -16.37 -21.66 16.61
C LYS A 17 -15.22 -22.68 16.62
N ARG A 18 -15.10 -23.49 15.58
CA ARG A 18 -14.01 -24.45 15.42
C ARG A 18 -12.65 -23.75 15.24
N ILE A 19 -12.62 -22.68 14.45
CA ILE A 19 -11.40 -21.88 14.26
C ILE A 19 -10.95 -21.26 15.58
N VAL A 20 -11.85 -20.59 16.31
CA VAL A 20 -11.53 -19.96 17.60
C VAL A 20 -11.09 -20.98 18.65
N GLY A 21 -11.67 -22.18 18.64
CA GLY A 21 -11.29 -23.26 19.54
C GLY A 21 -9.93 -23.90 19.25
N SER A 22 -9.38 -23.73 18.04
CA SER A 22 -8.13 -24.37 17.62
C SER A 22 -6.91 -23.89 18.41
N ALA A 23 -5.92 -24.77 18.58
CA ALA A 23 -4.66 -24.44 19.25
C ALA A 23 -3.90 -23.32 18.51
N ASP A 24 -3.91 -23.36 17.18
CA ASP A 24 -3.25 -22.36 16.33
C ASP A 24 -3.87 -20.97 16.52
N PHE A 25 -5.20 -20.87 16.52
CA PHE A 25 -5.87 -19.59 16.74
C PHE A 25 -5.55 -19.02 18.13
N LYS A 26 -5.63 -19.84 19.18
CA LYS A 26 -5.25 -19.42 20.54
C LYS A 26 -3.80 -18.95 20.61
N ARG A 27 -2.88 -19.65 19.94
CA ARG A 27 -1.47 -19.24 19.82
C ARG A 27 -1.33 -17.91 19.11
N LEU A 28 -2.04 -17.70 17.99
CA LEU A 28 -2.04 -16.45 17.25
C LEU A 28 -2.56 -15.28 18.09
N ILE A 29 -3.64 -15.47 18.85
CA ILE A 29 -4.15 -14.43 19.78
C ILE A 29 -3.11 -14.07 20.83
N LYS A 30 -2.47 -15.07 21.45
CA LYS A 30 -1.42 -14.84 22.45
C LYS A 30 -0.24 -14.04 21.86
N LEU A 31 0.24 -14.44 20.68
CA LEU A 31 1.31 -13.71 19.98
C LEU A 31 0.90 -12.27 19.64
N ASN A 32 -0.33 -12.08 19.15
CA ASN A 32 -0.86 -10.76 18.81
C ASN A 32 -0.96 -9.84 20.04
N ASN A 33 -1.43 -10.36 21.18
CA ASN A 33 -1.51 -9.57 22.41
C ASN A 33 -0.13 -9.16 22.91
N ASN A 34 0.84 -10.07 22.90
CA ASN A 34 2.23 -9.76 23.26
C ASN A 34 2.83 -8.67 22.33
N LEU A 35 2.51 -8.70 21.04
CA LEU A 35 2.96 -7.67 20.10
C LEU A 35 2.33 -6.31 20.41
N ILE A 36 1.02 -6.27 20.71
CA ILE A 36 0.32 -5.04 21.12
C ILE A 36 0.95 -4.47 22.40
N GLU A 37 1.20 -5.32 23.41
CA GLU A 37 1.82 -4.93 24.68
C GLU A 37 3.24 -4.40 24.47
N SER A 38 4.01 -5.01 23.57
CA SER A 38 5.38 -4.58 23.28
C SER A 38 5.47 -3.20 22.61
N SER A 39 4.35 -2.62 22.17
CA SER A 39 4.28 -1.35 21.43
C SER A 39 5.22 -1.29 20.22
N LYS A 40 5.68 -2.44 19.71
CA LYS A 40 6.54 -2.50 18.53
C LYS A 40 5.71 -2.15 17.30
N GLU A 41 6.04 -1.02 16.70
CA GLU A 41 5.44 -0.60 15.45
C GLU A 41 5.90 -1.49 14.29
N HIS A 42 5.12 -1.50 13.22
CA HIS A 42 5.45 -2.27 12.04
C HIS A 42 6.76 -1.75 11.41
N PRO A 43 7.81 -2.58 11.18
CA PRO A 43 9.12 -2.09 10.73
C PRO A 43 9.09 -1.29 9.41
N LYS A 44 8.17 -1.63 8.50
CA LYS A 44 7.97 -0.84 7.28
C LYS A 44 7.49 0.59 7.53
N LEU A 45 6.77 0.85 8.62
CA LEU A 45 6.34 2.21 8.97
C LEU A 45 7.54 3.07 9.32
N GLU A 46 8.47 2.55 10.14
CA GLU A 46 9.74 3.25 10.43
C GLU A 46 10.48 3.60 9.14
N LYS A 47 10.54 2.66 8.20
CA LYS A 47 11.18 2.90 6.91
C LYS A 47 10.46 3.95 6.06
N ILE A 48 9.13 4.03 6.11
CA ILE A 48 8.38 5.12 5.47
C ILE A 48 8.75 6.45 6.10
N LEU A 49 8.81 6.55 7.43
CA LEU A 49 9.13 7.80 8.11
C LEU A 49 10.52 8.33 7.71
N ASP A 50 11.49 7.43 7.52
CA ASP A 50 12.82 7.79 7.00
C ASP A 50 12.77 8.34 5.56
N LEU A 51 11.94 7.73 4.71
CA LEU A 51 11.84 8.07 3.28
C LEU A 51 11.03 9.33 3.02
N VAL A 52 10.15 9.74 3.94
CA VAL A 52 9.28 10.92 3.79
C VAL A 52 9.73 12.12 4.62
N LYS A 53 10.96 12.08 5.15
CA LYS A 53 11.47 13.10 6.09
C LYS A 53 11.65 14.48 5.46
N ASP A 54 11.92 14.56 4.16
CA ASP A 54 12.09 15.82 3.45
C ASP A 54 10.73 16.34 2.96
N PRO A 55 10.22 17.45 3.53
CA PRO A 55 8.93 18.00 3.11
C PRO A 55 8.95 18.62 1.70
N LYS A 56 10.13 18.75 1.06
CA LYS A 56 10.28 19.26 -0.31
C LYS A 56 10.01 18.20 -1.37
N GLU A 57 10.17 16.92 -1.04
CA GLU A 57 9.93 15.83 -1.98
C GLU A 57 8.42 15.56 -2.09
N LYS A 58 7.92 15.49 -3.33
CA LYS A 58 6.58 15.00 -3.64
C LYS A 58 6.59 13.48 -3.70
N ILE A 59 5.82 12.86 -2.83
CA ILE A 59 5.85 11.42 -2.61
C ILE A 59 4.46 10.82 -2.80
N ILE A 60 4.38 9.71 -3.53
CA ILE A 60 3.17 8.88 -3.61
C ILE A 60 3.47 7.53 -2.97
N ILE A 61 2.65 7.15 -1.99
CA ILE A 61 2.74 5.87 -1.30
C ILE A 61 1.55 5.00 -1.71
N PHE A 62 1.81 3.81 -2.23
CA PHE A 62 0.80 2.84 -2.61
C PHE A 62 0.71 1.75 -1.54
N ALA A 63 -0.48 1.55 -0.97
CA ALA A 63 -0.79 0.46 -0.04
C ALA A 63 -1.94 -0.40 -0.58
N GLN A 64 -2.01 -1.68 -0.22
CA GLN A 64 -3.08 -2.55 -0.71
C GLN A 64 -4.40 -2.26 0.01
N PHE A 65 -4.34 -2.02 1.32
CA PHE A 65 -5.52 -1.91 2.17
C PHE A 65 -5.76 -0.46 2.63
N ARG A 66 -7.04 -0.08 2.72
CA ARG A 66 -7.44 1.25 3.24
C ARG A 66 -6.99 1.50 4.68
N ASN A 67 -7.02 0.47 5.53
CA ASN A 67 -6.55 0.62 6.91
C ASN A 67 -5.06 0.99 6.93
N SER A 68 -4.26 0.36 6.07
CA SER A 68 -2.84 0.70 5.90
C SER A 68 -2.67 2.14 5.42
N VAL A 69 -3.51 2.62 4.49
CA VAL A 69 -3.50 4.02 4.05
C VAL A 69 -3.69 4.97 5.24
N ASN A 70 -4.74 4.75 6.03
CA ASN A 70 -5.04 5.63 7.18
C ASN A 70 -3.92 5.58 8.22
N GLU A 71 -3.41 4.39 8.53
CA GLU A 71 -2.31 4.21 9.50
C GLU A 71 -1.04 4.93 9.05
N VAL A 72 -0.66 4.79 7.78
CA VAL A 72 0.50 5.47 7.21
C VAL A 72 0.32 6.99 7.25
N VAL A 73 -0.86 7.51 6.85
CA VAL A 73 -1.16 8.94 6.90
C VAL A 73 -1.03 9.49 8.32
N ASP A 74 -1.65 8.81 9.29
CA ASP A 74 -1.61 9.20 10.69
C ASP A 74 -0.18 9.22 11.23
N LYS A 75 0.63 8.22 10.89
CA LYS A 75 2.03 8.13 11.34
C LYS A 75 2.88 9.24 10.74
N ILE A 76 2.78 9.48 9.44
CA ILE A 76 3.55 10.54 8.77
C ILE A 76 3.22 11.90 9.37
N ASN A 77 1.93 12.22 9.52
CA ASN A 77 1.48 13.50 10.06
C ASN A 77 1.85 13.70 11.55
N LYS A 78 1.95 12.61 12.33
CA LYS A 78 2.32 12.69 13.76
C LYS A 78 3.83 12.73 14.01
N LYS A 79 4.63 12.12 13.12
CA LYS A 79 6.06 11.84 13.39
C LYS A 79 7.02 12.57 12.46
N THR A 80 6.53 13.26 11.44
CA THR A 80 7.38 13.95 10.45
C THR A 80 6.89 15.37 10.20
N LYS A 81 7.67 16.15 9.44
CA LYS A 81 7.24 17.48 8.95
C LYS A 81 6.45 17.41 7.65
N SER A 82 6.34 16.22 7.06
CA SER A 82 5.59 16.01 5.82
C SER A 82 4.09 15.99 6.10
N ARG A 83 3.32 16.44 5.11
CA ARG A 83 1.86 16.50 5.17
C ARG A 83 1.31 15.41 4.27
N ALA A 84 0.66 14.43 4.88
CA ALA A 84 0.08 13.28 4.20
C ALA A 84 -1.44 13.38 4.10
N LYS A 85 -2.00 13.00 2.94
CA LYS A 85 -3.44 12.79 2.75
C LYS A 85 -3.73 11.43 2.14
N ALA A 86 -4.86 10.85 2.56
CA ALA A 86 -5.37 9.59 2.04
C ALA A 86 -6.07 9.79 0.70
N PHE A 87 -5.85 8.85 -0.24
CA PHE A 87 -6.53 8.79 -1.52
C PHE A 87 -7.10 7.39 -1.76
N VAL A 88 -8.41 7.24 -1.56
CA VAL A 88 -9.10 5.95 -1.64
C VAL A 88 -10.28 6.01 -2.61
N GLY A 89 -10.62 4.87 -3.23
CA GLY A 89 -11.65 4.79 -4.27
C GLY A 89 -13.09 5.15 -3.83
N GLN A 90 -13.96 5.38 -4.83
CA GLN A 90 -15.32 5.90 -4.67
C GLN A 90 -16.28 4.94 -3.95
N LYS A 91 -16.16 3.62 -4.17
CA LYS A 91 -17.08 2.60 -3.63
C LYS A 91 -17.23 2.60 -2.10
N SER A 92 -16.39 3.33 -1.37
CA SER A 92 -16.52 3.42 0.09
C SER A 92 -15.86 4.64 0.75
N GLY A 93 -15.27 5.60 0.04
CA GLY A 93 -14.32 6.53 0.69
C GLY A 93 -14.35 8.01 0.32
N LEU A 94 -14.35 8.38 -0.95
CA LEU A 94 -14.30 9.78 -1.39
C LEU A 94 -15.24 9.98 -2.58
N THR A 95 -15.95 11.11 -2.61
CA THR A 95 -16.69 11.52 -3.80
C THR A 95 -15.70 11.89 -4.92
N GLN A 96 -16.11 11.78 -6.19
CA GLN A 96 -15.27 12.18 -7.32
C GLN A 96 -14.78 13.63 -7.19
N LYS A 97 -15.65 14.53 -6.73
CA LYS A 97 -15.30 15.93 -6.43
C LYS A 97 -14.16 16.03 -5.40
N LYS A 98 -14.22 15.25 -4.32
CA LYS A 98 -13.18 15.27 -3.28
C LYS A 98 -11.87 14.65 -3.78
N GLN A 99 -11.95 13.65 -4.64
CA GLN A 99 -10.76 13.08 -5.29
C GLN A 99 -10.06 14.12 -6.17
N ILE A 100 -10.82 14.86 -6.98
CA ILE A 100 -10.27 15.96 -7.80
C ILE A 100 -9.62 17.01 -6.91
N GLU A 101 -10.31 17.45 -5.86
CA GLU A 101 -9.79 18.45 -4.90
C GLU A 101 -8.45 17.99 -4.27
N ILE A 102 -8.36 16.74 -3.81
CA ILE A 102 -7.13 16.21 -3.21
C ILE A 102 -5.99 16.16 -4.23
N LEU A 103 -6.28 15.82 -5.49
CA LEU A 103 -5.28 15.81 -6.55
C LEU A 103 -4.80 17.22 -6.91
N GLU A 104 -5.70 18.20 -6.95
CA GLU A 104 -5.34 19.61 -7.16
C GLU A 104 -4.48 20.15 -6.03
N GLN A 105 -4.86 19.88 -4.78
CA GLN A 105 -4.07 20.23 -3.59
C GLN A 105 -2.68 19.59 -3.62
N PHE A 106 -2.58 18.33 -4.09
CA PHE A 106 -1.29 17.67 -4.28
C PHE A 106 -0.47 18.37 -5.36
N ARG A 107 -1.07 18.68 -6.52
CA ARG A 107 -0.40 19.40 -7.61
C ARG A 107 0.11 20.78 -7.17
N ASN A 108 -0.64 21.49 -6.34
CA ASN A 108 -0.32 22.82 -5.83
C ASN A 108 0.61 22.83 -4.60
N ASP A 109 1.20 21.70 -4.22
CA ASP A 109 2.13 21.58 -3.08
C ASP A 109 1.49 21.96 -1.72
N GLU A 110 0.16 21.88 -1.61
CA GLU A 110 -0.55 22.06 -0.33
C GLU A 110 -0.30 20.90 0.64
N PHE A 111 0.17 19.77 0.14
CA PHE A 111 0.73 18.67 0.91
C PHE A 111 1.64 17.86 -0.01
N ASN A 112 2.63 17.17 0.56
CA ASN A 112 3.71 16.56 -0.22
C ASN A 112 3.65 15.03 -0.23
N VAL A 113 2.76 14.39 0.55
CA VAL A 113 2.61 12.93 0.55
C VAL A 113 1.18 12.50 0.23
N LEU A 114 1.01 11.80 -0.89
CA LEU A 114 -0.27 11.18 -1.27
C LEU A 114 -0.24 9.68 -0.98
N VAL A 115 -1.09 9.20 -0.08
CA VAL A 115 -1.15 7.78 0.28
C VAL A 115 -2.38 7.15 -0.36
N ALA A 116 -2.19 6.30 -1.37
CA ALA A 116 -3.24 5.76 -2.21
C ALA A 116 -3.39 4.24 -2.06
N THR A 117 -4.62 3.73 -2.20
CA THR A 117 -4.83 2.29 -2.40
C THR A 117 -4.35 1.88 -3.79
N SER A 118 -3.62 0.76 -3.88
CA SER A 118 -2.89 0.26 -5.07
C SER A 118 -3.76 -0.11 -6.28
N VAL A 119 -5.07 0.12 -6.20
CA VAL A 119 -6.05 -0.04 -7.26
C VAL A 119 -7.17 0.98 -7.01
N SER A 120 -6.90 2.26 -7.23
CA SER A 120 -8.02 3.16 -7.52
C SER A 120 -8.49 2.74 -8.91
N GLU A 121 -9.67 2.12 -8.99
CA GLU A 121 -10.24 1.42 -10.16
C GLU A 121 -10.37 2.28 -11.43
N GLU A 122 -10.09 3.58 -11.35
CA GLU A 122 -10.12 4.54 -12.46
C GLU A 122 -8.77 5.23 -12.58
N GLY A 123 -8.37 5.51 -13.82
CA GLY A 123 -7.05 6.00 -14.18
C GLY A 123 -6.66 7.31 -13.49
N LEU A 124 -6.12 7.19 -12.28
CA LEU A 124 -5.41 8.24 -11.56
C LEU A 124 -4.37 8.87 -12.49
N HIS A 125 -4.70 10.06 -12.99
CA HIS A 125 -3.75 11.02 -13.54
C HIS A 125 -3.21 11.85 -12.38
N ILE A 126 -2.35 11.21 -11.59
CA ILE A 126 -1.51 11.91 -10.63
C ILE A 126 -0.31 12.41 -11.42
N GLU A 127 -0.25 13.70 -11.66
CA GLU A 127 0.91 14.30 -12.32
C GLU A 127 2.11 14.30 -11.34
N ASN A 128 3.31 14.07 -11.88
CA ASN A 128 4.66 14.20 -11.32
C ASN A 128 4.84 14.04 -9.79
N ALA A 129 5.62 13.03 -9.41
CA ALA A 129 6.14 12.87 -8.05
C ALA A 129 7.65 12.59 -8.10
N ASP A 130 8.40 13.03 -7.10
CA ASP A 130 9.82 12.73 -7.00
C ASP A 130 10.03 11.27 -6.62
N ILE A 131 9.16 10.75 -5.74
CA ILE A 131 9.29 9.41 -5.16
C ILE A 131 7.96 8.65 -5.19
N GLY A 132 8.02 7.39 -5.62
CA GLY A 132 6.97 6.39 -5.46
C GLY A 132 7.39 5.34 -4.44
N ILE A 133 6.53 5.01 -3.48
CA ILE A 133 6.80 3.98 -2.46
C ILE A 133 5.68 2.96 -2.48
N PHE A 134 6.00 1.69 -2.64
CA PHE A 134 5.06 0.59 -2.44
C PHE A 134 5.21 0.05 -1.02
N PHE A 135 4.20 0.24 -0.18
CA PHE A 135 4.17 -0.26 1.20
C PHE A 135 4.01 -1.78 1.25
N GLU A 136 3.30 -2.34 0.27
CA GLU A 136 3.09 -3.77 0.09
C GLU A 136 3.38 -4.14 -1.37
N PRO A 137 4.03 -5.29 -1.64
CA PRO A 137 4.26 -5.74 -3.00
C PRO A 137 2.95 -6.14 -3.66
N VAL A 138 2.41 -5.24 -4.49
CA VAL A 138 1.21 -5.49 -5.29
C VAL A 138 1.62 -5.72 -6.75
N PRO A 139 1.54 -6.96 -7.26
CA PRO A 139 2.05 -7.31 -8.59
C PRO A 139 1.48 -6.47 -9.73
N SER A 140 0.20 -6.13 -9.66
CA SER A 140 -0.49 -5.32 -10.68
C SER A 140 -0.11 -3.84 -10.63
N ALA A 141 0.25 -3.33 -9.44
CA ALA A 141 0.56 -1.93 -9.24
C ALA A 141 1.97 -1.59 -9.77
N LEU A 142 2.95 -2.47 -9.53
CA LEU A 142 4.30 -2.38 -10.12
C LEU A 142 4.23 -2.36 -11.66
N ARG A 143 3.45 -3.28 -12.24
CA ARG A 143 3.22 -3.35 -13.68
C ARG A 143 2.57 -2.07 -14.24
N THR A 144 1.66 -1.45 -13.48
CA THR A 144 1.03 -0.18 -13.89
C THR A 144 2.04 0.95 -13.98
N ILE A 145 2.99 1.04 -13.05
CA ILE A 145 4.05 2.06 -13.10
C ILE A 145 5.02 1.78 -14.26
N GLN A 146 5.45 0.53 -14.43
CA GLN A 146 6.39 0.15 -15.50
C GLN A 146 5.82 0.33 -16.91
N ARG A 147 4.52 0.08 -17.12
CA ARG A 147 3.82 0.29 -18.40
C ARG A 147 3.65 1.78 -18.75
N ARG A 148 3.62 2.66 -17.75
CA ARG A 148 3.50 4.12 -17.95
C ARG A 148 4.76 4.79 -18.48
N GLY A 149 5.90 4.08 -18.52
CA GLY A 149 7.10 4.54 -19.21
C GLY A 149 6.94 4.72 -20.73
N ARG A 150 5.83 4.24 -21.33
CA ARG A 150 5.54 4.42 -22.76
C ARG A 150 4.21 5.12 -23.08
N ILE A 151 3.33 5.31 -22.10
CA ILE A 151 2.11 6.13 -22.21
C ILE A 151 1.96 6.82 -20.85
N GLY A 152 2.13 8.15 -20.81
CA GLY A 152 2.07 8.96 -19.58
C GLY A 152 0.85 8.63 -18.71
N ARG A 153 0.77 9.00 -17.43
CA ARG A 153 1.05 10.35 -16.94
C ARG A 153 1.35 10.37 -15.43
N ILE A 154 2.29 9.53 -14.95
CA ILE A 154 2.96 9.71 -13.65
C ILE A 154 4.46 9.63 -13.93
N ASN A 155 5.18 10.74 -13.83
CA ASN A 155 6.65 10.73 -13.88
C ASN A 155 7.15 10.59 -12.44
N ILE A 156 7.73 9.43 -12.11
CA ILE A 156 8.34 9.17 -10.81
C ILE A 156 9.85 9.10 -10.98
N GLY A 157 10.58 9.97 -10.26
CA GLY A 157 12.04 9.97 -10.30
C GLY A 157 12.66 8.71 -9.68
N LYS A 158 12.21 8.35 -8.47
CA LYS A 158 12.70 7.17 -7.73
C LYS A 158 11.56 6.29 -7.24
N VAL A 159 11.71 4.97 -7.36
CA VAL A 159 10.71 4.01 -6.89
C VAL A 159 11.31 3.11 -5.81
N TYR A 160 10.66 3.03 -4.65
CA TYR A 160 10.97 2.10 -3.57
C TYR A 160 9.89 1.04 -3.45
N LEU A 161 10.29 -0.21 -3.25
CA LEU A 161 9.41 -1.32 -2.91
C LEU A 161 9.80 -1.85 -1.53
N LEU A 162 8.88 -1.78 -0.57
CA LEU A 162 9.10 -2.28 0.78
C LEU A 162 8.67 -3.75 0.86
N ILE A 163 9.60 -4.60 1.30
CA ILE A 163 9.40 -6.05 1.42
C ILE A 163 9.82 -6.45 2.83
N MET A 164 8.96 -7.17 3.54
CA MET A 164 9.32 -7.82 4.79
C MET A 164 9.85 -9.23 4.50
N LYS A 165 11.11 -9.50 4.86
CA LYS A 165 11.74 -10.82 4.69
C LYS A 165 10.99 -11.90 5.45
N ASP A 166 11.02 -13.12 4.92
CA ASP A 166 10.39 -14.30 5.55
C ASP A 166 8.86 -14.17 5.72
N THR A 167 8.23 -13.32 4.91
CA THR A 167 6.77 -13.15 4.92
C THR A 167 6.14 -13.37 3.54
N ILE A 168 4.82 -13.25 3.48
CA ILE A 168 4.08 -13.34 2.23
C ILE A 168 4.48 -12.26 1.22
N ASP A 169 5.05 -11.13 1.68
CA ASP A 169 5.57 -10.09 0.80
C ASP A 169 6.61 -10.63 -0.17
N GLU A 170 7.54 -11.45 0.31
CA GLU A 170 8.60 -12.02 -0.51
C GLU A 170 8.03 -12.93 -1.61
N LYS A 171 7.00 -13.72 -1.26
CA LYS A 171 6.28 -14.54 -2.25
C LYS A 171 5.61 -13.66 -3.32
N TYR A 172 4.91 -12.60 -2.91
CA TYR A 172 4.27 -11.68 -3.86
C TYR A 172 5.30 -10.93 -4.73
N TYR A 173 6.45 -10.58 -4.17
CA TYR A 173 7.57 -10.00 -4.91
C TYR A 173 8.05 -10.95 -6.01
N TRP A 174 8.37 -12.20 -5.68
CA TRP A 174 8.84 -13.17 -6.68
C TRP A 174 7.80 -13.45 -7.76
N VAL A 175 6.53 -13.56 -7.39
CA VAL A 175 5.43 -13.70 -8.37
C VAL A 175 5.37 -12.50 -9.31
N SER A 176 5.55 -11.28 -8.81
CA SER A 176 5.59 -10.06 -9.62
C SER A 176 6.78 -10.06 -10.57
N TYR A 177 7.96 -10.34 -10.03
CA TYR A 177 9.23 -10.38 -10.75
C TYR A 177 9.21 -11.37 -11.90
N HIS A 178 8.75 -12.60 -11.67
CA HIS A 178 8.66 -13.62 -12.72
C HIS A 178 7.64 -13.26 -13.80
N LYS A 179 6.49 -12.67 -13.42
CA LYS A 179 5.48 -12.19 -14.39
C LYS A 179 6.00 -11.03 -15.24
N GLU A 180 6.83 -10.16 -14.66
CA GLU A 180 7.47 -9.06 -15.36
C GLU A 180 8.54 -9.57 -16.34
N ARG A 181 9.43 -10.46 -15.88
CA ARG A 181 10.43 -11.09 -16.75
C ARG A 181 9.80 -11.78 -17.95
N LYS A 182 8.77 -12.61 -17.72
CA LYS A 182 8.04 -13.28 -18.80
C LYS A 182 7.43 -12.29 -19.81
N MET A 183 6.95 -11.14 -19.35
CA MET A 183 6.44 -10.09 -20.23
C MET A 183 7.55 -9.50 -21.11
N TYR A 184 8.72 -9.20 -20.53
CA TYR A 184 9.86 -8.69 -21.30
C TYR A 184 10.38 -9.72 -22.31
N ASP A 185 10.41 -11.00 -21.94
CA ASP A 185 10.82 -12.07 -22.85
C ASP A 185 9.88 -12.16 -24.06
N LEU A 186 8.56 -12.05 -23.85
CA LEU A 186 7.56 -12.03 -24.93
C LEU A 186 7.72 -10.81 -25.86
N LEU A 187 7.90 -9.61 -25.30
CA LEU A 187 8.07 -8.39 -26.08
C LEU A 187 9.37 -8.40 -26.92
N LYS A 188 10.43 -9.04 -26.44
CA LYS A 188 11.66 -9.21 -27.22
C LYS A 188 11.47 -10.16 -28.39
N ASN A 189 10.67 -11.22 -28.22
CA ASN A 189 10.40 -12.19 -29.27
C ASN A 189 9.46 -11.65 -30.36
N GLU A 190 8.53 -10.74 -30.03
CA GLU A 190 7.66 -10.07 -31.00
C GLU A 190 8.38 -9.04 -31.88
N ASN A 191 9.50 -8.46 -31.43
CA ASN A 191 10.29 -7.51 -32.23
C ASN A 191 11.30 -8.18 -33.18
N ASN A 192 11.32 -9.51 -33.25
CA ASN A 192 12.21 -10.31 -34.10
C ASN A 192 11.48 -10.96 -35.31
N TYR A 193 10.27 -10.49 -35.61
CA TYR A 193 9.50 -10.79 -36.82
C TYR A 193 9.07 -9.47 -37.47
#